data_AF-A0A653VTP3-F1
#
_entry.id   AF-A0A653VTP3-F1
#
_cell.length_a   1.000
_cell.length_b   1.000
_cell.length_c   1.000
_cell.angle_alpha   90.00
_cell.angle_beta   90.00
_cell.angle_gamma   90.00
#
_symmetry.space_group_name_H-M   'P 1'
#
loop_
_entity.id
_entity.type
_entity.pdbx_description
1 polymer ?
#
loop_
_entity_poly.entity_id
_entity_poly.type
_entity_poly.pdbx_seq_one_letter_code
_entity_poly.pdbx_strand_id
1 'polypeptide(L)'
;MPVAFLGVVMLATMAACFGMESDRMGWIVGFQVIGLYGFVGLSMLANRTIVATGRSTPIAQRPSDWRIGEQGLAISGADFETRIGWRSLVAVVEEKDRMIFAASPNTNFILPLRVLDTDQLQAVRAIVADVRSRGVLGAGVD
;
A
#
# COMPACT_ATOMS: atom_id res chain seq x y z
N MET A 1 -1.55 2.35 -13.85
CA MET A 1 -1.22 3.29 -14.95
C MET A 1 -0.13 2.82 -15.93
N PRO A 2 0.93 2.06 -15.58
CA PRO A 2 1.99 1.74 -16.57
C PRO A 2 1.52 0.83 -17.72
N VAL A 3 0.57 -0.07 -17.46
CA VAL A 3 0.03 -1.01 -18.47
C VAL A 3 -0.73 -0.28 -19.59
N ALA A 4 -1.49 0.77 -19.26
CA ALA A 4 -2.23 1.55 -20.25
C ALA A 4 -1.28 2.37 -21.15
N PHE A 5 -0.24 2.96 -20.57
CA PHE A 5 0.80 3.66 -21.32
C PHE A 5 1.54 2.73 -22.28
N LEU A 6 1.91 1.52 -21.82
CA LEU A 6 2.54 0.50 -22.65
C LEU A 6 1.63 0.01 -23.79
N GLY A 7 0.33 -0.16 -23.53
CA GLY A 7 -0.65 -0.52 -24.56
C GLY A 7 -0.75 0.54 -25.66
N VAL A 8 -0.75 1.83 -25.30
CA VAL A 8 -0.76 2.95 -26.25
C VAL A 8 0.53 3.01 -27.07
N VAL A 9 1.69 2.78 -26.44
CA VAL A 9 2.99 2.73 -27.14
C VAL A 9 3.05 1.56 -28.12
N MET A 10 2.54 0.37 -27.75
CA MET A 10 2.48 -0.78 -28.67
C MET A 10 1.58 -0.50 -29.88
N LEU A 11 0.40 0.09 -29.66
CA LEU A 11 -0.52 0.48 -30.74
C LEU A 11 0.10 1.55 -31.66
N ALA A 12 0.77 2.55 -31.09
CA ALA A 12 1.47 3.57 -31.87
C ALA A 12 2.65 2.99 -32.67
N THR A 13 3.37 2.01 -32.11
CA THR A 13 4.46 1.33 -32.84
C THR A 13 3.91 0.46 -33.97
N MET A 14 2.83 -0.28 -33.74
CA MET A 14 2.15 -1.05 -34.79
C MET A 14 1.65 -0.16 -35.92
N ALA A 15 1.05 0.99 -35.58
CA ALA A 15 0.58 1.98 -36.56
C ALA A 15 1.75 2.63 -37.34
N ALA A 16 2.86 2.94 -36.69
CA ALA A 16 4.05 3.51 -37.35
C ALA A 16 4.78 2.49 -38.26
N CYS A 17 4.62 1.19 -37.99
CA CYS A 17 5.22 0.12 -38.80
C CYS A 17 4.33 -0.33 -39.98
N PHE A 18 3.11 0.17 -40.14
CA PHE A 18 2.24 -0.14 -41.29
C PHE A 18 2.92 0.31 -42.60
N GLY A 19 3.52 -0.65 -43.32
CA GLY A 19 4.28 -0.40 -44.55
C GLY A 19 5.71 -0.98 -44.55
N MET A 20 6.18 -1.52 -43.43
CA MET A 20 7.45 -2.26 -43.36
C MET A 20 7.27 -3.74 -43.77
N GLU A 21 8.35 -4.36 -44.25
CA GLU A 21 8.38 -5.81 -44.48
C GLU A 21 7.94 -6.59 -43.23
N SER A 22 7.07 -7.58 -43.46
CA SER A 22 6.44 -8.42 -42.41
C SER A 22 7.45 -8.97 -41.39
N ASP A 23 8.63 -9.37 -41.85
CA ASP A 23 9.68 -9.90 -40.98
C ASP A 23 10.23 -8.87 -39.99
N ARG A 24 10.45 -7.62 -40.42
CA ARG A 24 10.95 -6.56 -39.53
C ARG A 24 9.91 -6.14 -38.49
N MET A 25 8.63 -6.14 -38.87
CA MET A 25 7.54 -5.85 -37.93
C MET A 25 7.45 -6.94 -36.85
N GLY A 26 7.59 -8.21 -37.23
CA GLY A 26 7.61 -9.33 -36.28
C GLY A 26 8.72 -9.21 -35.23
N TRP A 27 9.93 -8.82 -35.65
CA TRP A 27 11.05 -8.60 -34.73
C TRP A 27 10.81 -7.46 -33.75
N ILE A 28 10.29 -6.31 -34.21
CA ILE A 28 10.01 -5.15 -33.36
C ILE A 28 8.97 -5.49 -32.29
N VAL A 29 7.86 -6.12 -32.70
CA VAL A 29 6.81 -6.55 -31.77
C VAL A 29 7.36 -7.61 -30.81
N GLY A 30 8.16 -8.56 -31.30
CA GLY A 30 8.81 -9.58 -30.48
C GLY A 30 9.70 -8.98 -29.38
N PHE A 31 10.55 -8.01 -29.72
CA PHE A 31 11.40 -7.33 -28.73
C PHE A 31 10.59 -6.52 -27.71
N GLN A 32 9.49 -5.87 -28.12
CA GLN A 32 8.62 -5.15 -27.19
C GLN A 32 7.93 -6.10 -26.20
N VAL A 33 7.46 -7.25 -26.68
CA VAL A 33 6.86 -8.28 -25.83
C VAL A 33 7.91 -8.82 -24.85
N ILE A 34 9.11 -9.17 -25.31
CA ILE A 34 10.20 -9.65 -24.44
C ILE A 34 10.57 -8.59 -23.40
N GLY A 35 10.70 -7.32 -23.79
CA GLY A 35 10.99 -6.21 -22.88
C GLY A 35 9.91 -6.02 -21.82
N LEU A 36 8.64 -6.10 -22.22
CA LEU A 36 7.50 -5.97 -21.30
C LEU A 36 7.46 -7.11 -20.28
N TYR A 37 7.49 -8.36 -20.76
CA TYR A 37 7.45 -9.53 -19.89
C TYR A 37 8.70 -9.63 -19.01
N GLY A 38 9.87 -9.25 -19.54
CA GLY A 38 11.12 -9.16 -18.78
C GLY A 38 11.03 -8.13 -17.66
N PHE A 39 10.53 -6.91 -17.95
CA PHE A 39 10.36 -5.87 -16.95
C PHE A 39 9.35 -6.26 -15.85
N VAL A 40 8.21 -6.84 -16.24
CA VAL A 40 7.21 -7.34 -15.28
C VAL A 40 7.78 -8.46 -14.42
N GLY A 41 8.49 -9.43 -15.02
CA GLY A 41 9.13 -10.54 -14.32
C GLY A 41 10.19 -10.07 -13.32
N LEU A 42 11.07 -9.14 -13.73
CA LEU A 42 12.09 -8.54 -12.86
C LEU A 42 11.47 -7.75 -11.72
N SER A 43 10.42 -6.96 -11.99
CA SER A 43 9.70 -6.19 -10.97
C SER A 43 9.03 -7.11 -9.95
N MET A 44 8.43 -8.22 -10.39
CA MET A 44 7.86 -9.23 -9.49
C MET A 44 8.92 -9.92 -8.65
N LEU A 45 10.07 -10.26 -9.24
CA LEU A 45 11.20 -10.85 -8.51
C LEU A 45 11.71 -9.88 -7.45
N ALA A 46 11.98 -8.62 -7.81
CA ALA A 46 12.42 -7.59 -6.88
C ALA A 46 11.44 -7.42 -5.72
N ASN A 47 10.14 -7.35 -6.01
CA ASN A 47 9.12 -7.23 -4.96
C ASN A 47 9.07 -8.48 -4.06
N ARG A 48 9.20 -9.68 -4.63
CA ARG A 48 9.29 -10.92 -3.83
C ARG A 48 10.51 -10.92 -2.92
N THR A 49 11.67 -10.48 -3.41
CA THR A 49 12.89 -10.38 -2.59
C THR A 49 12.70 -9.36 -1.48
N ILE A 50 12.14 -8.18 -1.78
CA ILE A 50 11.84 -7.15 -0.77
C ILE A 50 10.86 -7.67 0.29
N VAL A 51 9.81 -8.39 -0.10
CA VAL A 51 8.86 -8.99 0.85
C VAL A 51 9.52 -10.09 1.69
N ALA A 52 10.34 -10.94 1.08
CA ALA A 52 11.07 -12.00 1.78
C ALA A 52 12.08 -11.42 2.78
N THR A 53 12.87 -10.43 2.36
CA THR A 53 13.80 -9.71 3.22
C THR A 53 13.07 -8.91 4.29
N GLY A 54 11.94 -8.27 3.95
CA GLY A 54 11.06 -7.58 4.88
C GLY A 54 10.59 -8.48 6.01
N ARG A 55 10.16 -9.71 5.72
CA ARG A 55 9.80 -10.72 6.74
C ARG A 55 10.98 -11.15 7.62
N SER A 56 12.20 -11.07 7.10
CA SER A 56 13.42 -11.35 7.87
C SER A 56 13.93 -10.16 8.68
N THR A 57 13.34 -8.95 8.52
CA THR A 57 13.78 -7.78 9.29
C THR A 57 13.37 -7.88 10.75
N PRO A 58 14.18 -7.36 11.70
CA PRO A 58 13.84 -7.31 13.13
C PRO A 58 12.51 -6.59 13.40
N ILE A 59 12.19 -5.60 12.56
CA ILE A 59 10.95 -4.81 12.57
C ILE A 59 9.70 -5.69 12.36
N ALA A 60 9.77 -6.68 11.48
CA ALA A 60 8.65 -7.58 11.20
C ALA A 60 8.53 -8.73 12.21
N GLN A 61 9.60 -9.03 12.96
CA GLN A 61 9.67 -10.17 13.87
C GLN A 61 9.40 -9.82 15.33
N ARG A 62 9.61 -8.56 15.73
CA ARG A 62 9.38 -8.13 17.11
C ARG A 62 7.96 -7.57 17.28
N PRO A 63 7.31 -7.85 18.43
CA PRO A 63 5.98 -7.32 18.71
C PRO A 63 6.05 -5.79 18.61
N SER A 64 5.17 -5.24 17.79
CA SER A 64 4.99 -3.80 17.68
C SER A 64 4.08 -3.38 18.82
N ASP A 65 4.51 -2.41 19.62
CA ASP A 65 3.68 -1.80 20.65
C ASP A 65 2.78 -0.75 20.00
N TRP A 66 1.47 -0.89 20.23
CA TRP A 66 0.46 0.03 19.74
C TRP A 66 -0.05 0.87 20.89
N ARG A 67 -0.01 2.19 20.73
CA ARG A 67 -0.61 3.14 21.66
C ARG A 67 -1.62 3.98 20.90
N ILE A 68 -2.89 3.81 21.23
CA ILE A 68 -3.99 4.58 20.67
C ILE A 68 -4.54 5.46 21.79
N GLY A 69 -4.62 6.76 21.56
CA GLY A 69 -5.11 7.70 22.56
C GLY A 69 -5.60 8.99 21.92
N GLU A 70 -5.81 10.02 22.74
CA GLU A 70 -6.37 11.31 22.32
C GLU A 70 -5.58 12.02 21.22
N GLN A 71 -4.27 11.82 21.19
CA GLN A 71 -3.38 12.51 20.25
C GLN A 71 -3.32 11.82 18.88
N GLY A 72 -3.65 10.53 18.81
CA GLY A 72 -3.55 9.73 17.60
C GLY A 72 -3.10 8.30 17.84
N LEU A 73 -2.44 7.77 16.82
CA LEU A 73 -1.87 6.44 16.76
C LEU A 73 -0.34 6.53 16.90
N ALA A 74 0.23 5.77 17.83
CA ALA A 74 1.67 5.56 17.90
C ALA A 74 1.97 4.06 17.80
N ILE A 75 2.88 3.70 16.90
CA ILE A 75 3.37 2.35 16.70
C ILE A 75 4.87 2.37 16.94
N SER A 76 5.31 1.66 17.96
CA SER A 76 6.73 1.50 18.29
C SER A 76 7.16 0.06 18.08
N GLY A 77 8.32 -0.14 17.48
CA GLY A 77 9.04 -1.41 17.52
C GLY A 77 10.45 -1.19 18.03
N ALA A 78 11.28 -2.23 17.95
CA ALA A 78 12.61 -2.17 18.55
C ALA A 78 13.52 -1.05 17.98
N ASP A 79 13.35 -0.73 16.69
CA ASP A 79 14.21 0.21 15.97
C ASP A 79 13.41 1.32 15.27
N PHE A 80 12.12 1.46 15.56
CA PHE A 80 11.27 2.48 14.95
C PHE A 80 10.18 2.98 15.89
N GLU A 81 9.81 4.25 15.72
CA GLU A 81 8.62 4.82 16.32
C GLU A 81 7.90 5.66 15.26
N THR A 82 6.63 5.37 15.02
CA THR A 82 5.79 6.09 14.08
C THR A 82 4.62 6.69 14.84
N ARG A 83 4.46 8.01 14.79
CA ARG A 83 3.34 8.75 15.41
C ARG A 83 2.51 9.43 14.35
N ILE A 84 1.19 9.26 14.42
CA ILE A 84 0.25 9.79 13.44
C ILE A 84 -0.94 10.39 14.18
N GLY A 85 -1.14 11.68 14.01
CA GLY A 85 -2.28 12.37 14.59
C GLY A 85 -3.58 12.00 13.90
N TRP A 86 -4.70 12.07 14.63
CA TRP A 86 -6.05 11.84 14.06
C TRP A 86 -6.35 12.71 12.84
N ARG A 87 -5.80 13.93 12.81
CA ARG A 87 -5.94 14.88 11.68
C ARG A 87 -5.33 14.37 10.38
N SER A 88 -4.31 13.52 10.46
CA SER A 88 -3.64 12.92 9.30
C SER A 88 -4.29 11.62 8.85
N LEU A 89 -5.29 11.12 9.59
CA LEU A 89 -6.06 9.95 9.21
C LEU A 89 -7.32 10.39 8.47
N VAL A 90 -7.45 9.96 7.22
CA VAL A 90 -8.61 10.25 6.36
C VAL A 90 -9.81 9.41 6.79
N ALA A 91 -9.57 8.15 7.17
CA ALA A 91 -10.63 7.25 7.58
C ALA A 91 -10.14 6.19 8.57
N VAL A 92 -11.07 5.73 9.40
CA VAL A 92 -10.91 4.51 10.20
C VAL A 92 -12.03 3.56 9.86
N VAL A 93 -11.69 2.37 9.38
CA VAL A 93 -12.64 1.34 8.93
C VAL A 93 -12.42 0.07 9.74
N GLU A 94 -13.49 -0.45 10.33
CA GLU A 94 -13.47 -1.74 10.99
C GLU A 94 -13.94 -2.83 10.02
N GLU A 95 -13.11 -3.84 9.81
CA GLU A 95 -13.44 -5.06 9.08
C GLU A 95 -13.54 -6.26 10.05
N LYS A 96 -13.98 -7.41 9.54
CA LYS A 96 -14.24 -8.62 10.34
C LYS A 96 -13.07 -9.04 11.25
N ASP A 97 -11.82 -8.90 10.79
CA ASP A 97 -10.62 -9.39 11.48
C ASP A 97 -9.60 -8.29 11.81
N ARG A 98 -9.85 -7.04 11.40
CA ARG A 98 -8.88 -5.94 11.48
C ARG A 98 -9.53 -4.57 11.52
N MET A 99 -8.85 -3.62 12.13
CA MET A 99 -9.14 -2.20 12.03
C MET A 99 -8.09 -1.52 11.15
N ILE A 100 -8.54 -0.72 10.20
CA ILE A 100 -7.70 -0.03 9.22
C ILE A 100 -7.74 1.47 9.50
N PHE A 101 -6.58 2.05 9.79
CA PHE A 101 -6.37 3.48 9.92
C PHE A 101 -5.71 4.00 8.64
N ALA A 102 -6.50 4.62 7.76
CA ALA A 102 -6.05 5.11 6.47
C ALA A 102 -5.50 6.53 6.59
N ALA A 103 -4.19 6.70 6.40
CA ALA A 103 -3.54 8.01 6.37
C ALA A 103 -3.46 8.58 4.94
N SER A 104 -3.19 7.73 3.96
CA SER A 104 -3.15 8.09 2.55
C SER A 104 -3.52 6.86 1.68
N PRO A 105 -3.79 7.02 0.37
CA PRO A 105 -4.07 5.89 -0.52
C PRO A 105 -3.00 4.78 -0.49
N ASN A 106 -1.76 5.14 -0.15
CA ASN A 106 -0.62 4.22 -0.13
C ASN A 106 -0.09 3.94 1.29
N THR A 107 -0.73 4.48 2.33
CA THR A 107 -0.25 4.36 3.71
C THR A 107 -1.42 4.06 4.64
N ASN A 108 -1.51 2.78 5.01
CA ASN A 108 -2.56 2.25 5.88
C ASN A 108 -1.92 1.51 7.05
N PHE A 109 -2.42 1.75 8.25
CA PHE A 109 -2.02 1.04 9.46
C PHE A 109 -3.10 0.04 9.81
N ILE A 110 -2.72 -1.23 9.90
CA ILE A 110 -3.66 -2.33 10.08
C ILE A 110 -3.42 -2.92 11.46
N LEU A 111 -4.45 -2.84 12.31
CA LEU A 111 -4.47 -3.44 13.63
C LEU A 111 -5.32 -4.72 13.58
N PRO A 112 -4.73 -5.92 13.67
CA PRO A 112 -5.49 -7.16 13.73
C PRO A 112 -6.31 -7.23 15.02
N LEU A 113 -7.61 -7.50 14.95
CA LEU A 113 -8.46 -7.53 16.15
C LEU A 113 -8.10 -8.68 17.09
N ARG A 114 -7.49 -9.74 16.56
CA ARG A 114 -7.02 -10.92 17.33
C ARG A 114 -5.93 -10.64 18.37
N VAL A 115 -5.27 -9.48 18.30
CA VAL A 115 -4.26 -9.09 19.29
C VAL A 115 -4.83 -8.23 20.43
N LEU A 116 -6.12 -7.87 20.33
CA LEU A 116 -6.80 -7.06 21.33
C LEU A 116 -7.72 -7.94 22.17
N ASP A 117 -7.74 -7.67 23.47
CA ASP A 117 -8.78 -8.18 24.36
C ASP A 117 -10.09 -7.41 24.15
N THR A 118 -11.21 -7.98 24.62
CA THR A 118 -12.55 -7.37 24.47
C THR A 118 -12.60 -5.94 25.02
N ASP A 119 -11.99 -5.69 26.18
CA ASP A 119 -11.98 -4.36 26.81
C ASP A 119 -11.17 -3.35 26.00
N GLN A 120 -10.01 -3.79 25.48
CA GLN A 120 -9.17 -2.95 24.62
C GLN A 120 -9.89 -2.61 23.31
N LEU A 121 -10.58 -3.58 22.72
CA LEU A 121 -11.36 -3.37 21.51
C LEU A 121 -12.48 -2.34 21.74
N GLN A 122 -13.21 -2.44 22.85
CA GLN A 122 -14.25 -1.47 23.19
C GLN A 122 -13.67 -0.08 23.45
N ALA A 123 -12.53 0.01 24.13
CA ALA A 123 -11.84 1.28 24.34
C ALA A 123 -11.40 1.93 23.02
N VAL A 124 -10.82 1.15 22.09
CA VAL A 124 -10.43 1.66 20.76
C VAL A 124 -11.66 2.13 19.99
N ARG A 125 -12.75 1.36 19.99
CA ARG A 125 -14.01 1.77 19.33
C ARG A 125 -14.57 3.05 19.93
N ALA A 126 -14.52 3.23 21.25
CA ALA A 126 -14.98 4.44 21.91
C ALA A 126 -14.15 5.66 21.48
N ILE A 127 -12.82 5.54 21.44
CA ILE A 127 -11.92 6.60 20.96
C ILE A 127 -12.22 6.95 19.50
N VAL A 128 -12.34 5.94 18.62
CA VAL A 128 -12.64 6.16 17.20
C VAL A 128 -14.00 6.82 17.01
N ALA A 129 -15.01 6.42 17.77
CA ALA A 129 -16.34 7.02 17.73
C ALA A 129 -16.32 8.50 18.17
N ASP A 130 -15.58 8.81 19.23
CA ASP A 130 -15.39 10.18 19.70
C ASP A 130 -14.62 11.06 18.70
N VAL A 131 -13.51 10.58 18.14
CA VAL A 131 -12.75 11.31 17.13
C VAL A 131 -13.59 11.59 15.88
N ARG A 132 -14.44 10.62 15.49
CA ARG A 132 -15.38 10.78 14.37
C ARG A 132 -16.47 11.81 14.70
N SER A 133 -17.02 11.79 15.91
CA SER A 133 -18.05 12.77 16.32
C SER A 133 -17.50 14.20 16.40
N ARG A 134 -16.22 14.35 16.79
CA ARG A 134 -15.50 15.63 16.78
C ARG A 134 -15.10 16.12 15.38
N GLY A 135 -15.23 15.30 14.35
CA GLY A 135 -14.88 15.67 12.96
C GLY A 135 -13.39 15.94 12.74
N VAL A 136 -12.51 15.32 13.54
CA VAL A 136 -11.06 15.60 13.51
C VAL A 136 -10.33 14.81 12.41
N LEU A 137 -10.94 13.74 11.90
CA LEU A 137 -10.38 12.92 10.82
C LEU A 137 -10.20 13.76 9.54
N GLY A 138 -9.00 13.76 8.97
CA GLY A 138 -8.67 14.50 7.76
C GLY A 138 -8.64 16.02 7.91
N ALA A 139 -8.79 16.57 9.13
CA ALA A 139 -8.84 18.01 9.36
C ALA A 139 -7.47 18.67 9.09
N GLY A 140 -7.25 19.16 7.87
CA GLY A 140 -5.98 19.76 7.40
C GLY A 140 -5.38 19.06 6.17
N VAL A 141 -6.13 18.18 5.51
CA VAL A 141 -5.78 17.55 4.24
C VAL A 141 -6.71 18.10 3.15
N ASP A 142 -6.66 19.41 2.92
CA ASP A 142 -7.29 20.12 1.79
C ASP A 142 -6.21 20.71 0.87
#